data_AF-A0A1F8B6Q7-F1
#
_entry.id   AF-A0A1F8B6Q7-F1
#
_cell.length_a   1.000
_cell.length_b   1.000
_cell.length_c   1.000
_cell.angle_alpha   90.00
_cell.angle_beta   90.00
_cell.angle_gamma   90.00
#
_symmetry.space_group_name_H-M   'P 1'
#
loop_
_entity.id
_entity.type
_entity.pdbx_description
1 polymer ?
#
loop_
_entity_poly.entity_id
_entity_poly.type
_entity_poly.pdbx_seq_one_letter_code
_entity_poly.pdbx_strand_id
1 'polypeptide(L)'
;MAKKSNLSTFLGIIILIFGVAAGVLLVAQVQDFRNRAKEKEENMYDVCHKTLNPDEPWEQIKITSENLEEHLNHGDVLGECPEEEGD
;
A
#
# COMPACT_ATOMS: atom_id res chain seq x y z
N MET A 1 33.63 50.19 -15.85
CA MET A 1 32.88 49.13 -16.56
C MET A 1 32.43 48.09 -15.55
N ALA A 2 31.13 48.06 -15.20
CA ALA A 2 30.61 47.07 -14.27
C ALA A 2 30.39 45.74 -15.00
N LYS A 3 31.06 44.68 -14.56
CA LYS A 3 30.89 43.30 -15.07
C LYS A 3 29.51 42.79 -14.61
N LYS A 4 28.46 43.18 -15.33
CA LYS A 4 27.06 42.79 -15.09
C LYS A 4 26.75 41.51 -15.86
N SER A 5 27.46 40.43 -15.57
CA SER A 5 27.12 39.10 -16.09
C SER A 5 27.42 38.05 -15.05
N ASN A 6 26.55 37.04 -14.99
CA ASN A 6 26.61 35.81 -14.20
C ASN A 6 25.78 35.77 -12.90
N LEU A 7 25.57 36.86 -12.14
CA LEU A 7 24.83 36.73 -10.87
C LEU A 7 23.35 36.37 -11.05
N SER A 8 22.66 36.99 -12.01
CA SER A 8 21.24 36.68 -12.31
C SER A 8 21.07 35.26 -12.86
N THR A 9 22.01 34.83 -13.71
CA THR A 9 22.02 33.48 -14.28
C THR A 9 22.29 32.42 -13.20
N PHE A 10 23.26 32.68 -12.30
CA PHE A 10 23.52 31.80 -11.16
C PHE A 10 22.32 31.73 -10.21
N LEU A 11 21.66 32.86 -9.95
CA LEU A 11 20.46 32.89 -9.11
C LEU A 11 19.32 32.06 -9.73
N GLY A 12 19.11 32.15 -11.04
CA GLY A 12 18.12 31.33 -11.75
C GLY A 12 18.41 29.83 -11.68
N ILE A 13 19.68 29.44 -11.84
CA ILE A 13 20.10 28.03 -11.71
C ILE A 13 19.88 27.54 -10.28
N ILE A 14 20.22 28.34 -9.28
CA ILE A 14 20.02 28.00 -7.87
C ILE A 14 18.53 27.78 -7.56
N ILE A 15 17.64 28.67 -8.04
CA ILE A 15 16.19 28.53 -7.86
C ILE A 15 15.66 27.24 -8.50
N LEU A 16 16.14 26.91 -9.72
CA LEU A 16 15.75 25.66 -10.38
C LEU A 16 16.21 24.42 -9.60
N ILE A 17 17.45 24.41 -9.09
CA ILE A 17 17.97 23.29 -8.30
C ILE A 17 17.15 23.11 -7.02
N PHE A 18 16.88 24.19 -6.29
CA PHE A 18 16.05 24.12 -5.09
C PHE A 18 14.62 23.67 -5.39
N GLY A 19 14.02 24.16 -6.47
CA GLY A 19 12.70 23.73 -6.91
C GLY A 19 12.64 22.24 -7.24
N VAL A 20 13.62 21.73 -7.98
CA VAL A 20 13.72 20.29 -8.31
C VAL A 20 13.96 19.46 -7.05
N ALA A 21 14.88 19.86 -6.18
CA ALA A 21 15.18 19.13 -4.95
C ALA A 21 13.97 19.07 -4.01
N ALA A 22 13.26 20.19 -3.82
CA ALA A 22 12.02 20.23 -3.05
C ALA A 22 10.94 19.34 -3.68
N GLY A 23 10.79 19.39 -5.02
CA GLY A 23 9.86 18.54 -5.75
C GLY A 23 10.14 17.05 -5.58
N VAL A 24 11.41 16.63 -5.73
CA VAL A 24 11.81 15.23 -5.52
C VAL A 24 11.57 14.79 -4.09
N LEU A 25 11.86 15.64 -3.09
CA LEU A 25 11.61 15.32 -1.69
C LEU A 25 10.11 15.11 -1.41
N LEU A 26 9.24 15.98 -1.95
CA LEU A 26 7.79 15.83 -1.81
C LEU A 26 7.28 14.57 -2.52
N VAL A 27 7.79 14.27 -3.72
CA VAL A 27 7.43 13.06 -4.47
C VAL A 27 7.87 11.80 -3.72
N ALA A 28 9.08 11.79 -3.15
CA ALA A 28 9.59 10.65 -2.38
C ALA A 28 8.72 10.37 -1.14
N GLN A 29 8.28 11.41 -0.43
CA GLN A 29 7.35 11.26 0.70
C GLN A 29 6.02 10.63 0.26
N VAL A 30 5.44 11.10 -0.85
CA VAL A 30 4.17 10.56 -1.37
C VAL A 30 4.34 9.12 -1.88
N GLN A 31 5.47 8.80 -2.51
CA GLN A 31 5.74 7.46 -3.02
C GLN A 31 5.91 6.44 -1.89
N ASP A 32 6.56 6.79 -0.77
CA ASP A 32 6.69 5.89 0.39
C ASP A 32 5.32 5.46 0.93
N PHE A 33 4.38 6.41 1.10
CA PHE A 33 3.02 6.07 1.52
C PHE A 33 2.30 5.14 0.54
N ARG A 34 2.45 5.39 -0.77
CA ARG A 34 1.83 4.54 -1.80
C ARG A 34 2.43 3.15 -1.83
N ASN A 35 3.75 3.04 -1.67
CA ASN A 35 4.44 1.76 -1.66
C ASN A 35 4.03 0.93 -0.44
N ARG A 36 3.99 1.53 0.75
CA ARG A 36 3.50 0.86 1.97
C ARG A 36 2.04 0.44 1.88
N ALA A 37 1.19 1.25 1.24
CA ALA A 37 -0.20 0.89 1.00
C ALA A 37 -0.31 -0.31 0.04
N LYS A 38 0.49 -0.31 -1.04
CA LYS A 38 0.55 -1.42 -2.00
C LYS A 38 1.10 -2.70 -1.38
N GLU A 39 2.16 -2.61 -0.58
CA GLU A 39 2.69 -3.73 0.19
C GLU A 39 1.63 -4.30 1.15
N LYS A 40 0.85 -3.45 1.82
CA LYS A 40 -0.24 -3.91 2.70
C LYS A 40 -1.34 -4.65 1.93
N GLU A 41 -1.68 -4.17 0.74
CA GLU A 41 -2.67 -4.82 -0.15
C GLU A 41 -2.16 -6.15 -0.71
N GLU A 42 -0.91 -6.21 -1.17
CA GLU A 42 -0.28 -7.44 -1.67
C GLU A 42 -0.10 -8.52 -0.59
N ASN A 43 -0.13 -8.13 0.68
CA ASN A 43 -0.04 -9.03 1.83
C ASN A 43 -1.41 -9.35 2.43
N MET A 44 -2.49 -9.28 1.64
CA MET A 44 -3.80 -9.76 2.02
C MET A 44 -4.08 -11.15 1.43
N TYR A 45 -4.74 -11.99 2.20
CA TYR A 45 -5.17 -13.32 1.80
C TYR A 45 -6.69 -13.42 1.94
N ASP A 46 -7.32 -13.95 0.91
CA ASP A 46 -8.69 -14.44 0.97
C ASP A 46 -8.70 -15.76 1.74
N VAL A 47 -9.55 -15.84 2.77
CA VAL A 47 -9.75 -17.06 3.56
C VAL A 47 -11.23 -17.30 3.79
N CYS A 48 -11.61 -18.57 3.77
CA CYS A 48 -12.92 -19.03 4.22
C CYS A 48 -12.85 -19.25 5.73
N HIS A 49 -13.47 -18.35 6.47
CA HIS A 49 -13.42 -18.29 7.92
C HIS A 49 -14.49 -19.16 8.56
N LYS A 50 -14.09 -19.99 9.52
CA LYS A 50 -15.03 -20.81 10.29
C LYS A 50 -15.65 -20.00 11.42
N THR A 51 -16.93 -19.69 11.32
CA THR A 51 -17.64 -18.93 12.35
C THR A 51 -18.13 -19.83 13.49
N LEU A 52 -18.63 -19.19 14.57
CA LEU A 52 -19.35 -19.87 15.64
C LEU A 52 -20.87 -19.90 15.41
N ASN A 53 -21.36 -19.32 14.31
CA ASN A 53 -22.77 -19.29 13.97
C ASN A 53 -23.18 -20.63 13.34
N PRO A 54 -24.09 -21.41 13.95
CA PRO A 54 -24.53 -22.67 13.36
C PRO A 54 -25.32 -22.52 12.06
N ASP A 55 -25.97 -21.36 11.84
CA ASP A 55 -26.77 -21.11 10.63
C ASP A 55 -25.89 -20.66 9.45
N GLU A 56 -24.74 -20.05 9.73
CA GLU A 56 -23.76 -19.57 8.73
C GLU A 56 -22.34 -19.95 9.18
N PRO A 57 -21.97 -21.24 9.06
CA PRO A 57 -20.73 -21.76 9.64
C PRO A 57 -19.46 -21.26 8.94
N TRP A 58 -19.60 -20.64 7.77
CA TRP A 58 -18.50 -20.16 6.94
C TRP A 58 -18.76 -18.73 6.44
N GLU A 59 -17.73 -17.89 6.48
CA GLU A 59 -17.78 -16.52 5.99
C GLU A 59 -16.54 -16.20 5.15
N GLN A 60 -16.70 -15.45 4.06
CA GLN A 60 -15.59 -14.94 3.28
C GLN A 60 -14.96 -13.71 3.95
N ILE A 61 -13.69 -13.78 4.31
CA ILE A 61 -12.95 -12.63 4.86
C ILE A 61 -11.60 -12.43 4.15
N LYS A 62 -11.05 -11.22 4.32
CA LYS A 62 -9.68 -10.89 3.93
C LYS A 62 -8.84 -10.57 5.16
N ILE A 63 -7.71 -11.25 5.28
CA ILE A 63 -6.79 -11.09 6.42
C ILE A 63 -5.40 -10.72 5.93
N THR A 64 -4.58 -10.16 6.82
CA THR A 64 -3.17 -9.90 6.53
C THR A 64 -2.33 -11.18 6.64
N SER A 65 -1.17 -11.19 5.98
CA SER A 65 -0.16 -12.25 6.09
C SER A 65 0.21 -12.59 7.54
N GLU A 66 0.27 -11.57 8.41
CA GLU A 66 0.59 -11.69 9.83
C GLU A 66 -0.41 -12.56 10.60
N ASN A 67 -1.68 -12.54 10.19
CA ASN A 67 -2.75 -13.27 10.86
C ASN A 67 -3.04 -14.63 10.19
N LEU A 68 -2.47 -14.89 9.01
CA LEU A 68 -2.79 -16.09 8.22
C LEU A 68 -2.52 -17.38 8.98
N GLU A 69 -1.36 -17.49 9.63
CA GLU A 69 -0.99 -18.70 10.38
C GLU A 69 -1.97 -18.98 11.53
N GLU A 70 -2.40 -17.95 12.25
CA GLU A 70 -3.36 -18.09 13.35
C GLU A 70 -4.73 -18.55 12.83
N HIS A 71 -5.22 -17.93 11.75
CA HIS A 71 -6.50 -18.29 11.13
C HIS A 71 -6.50 -19.75 10.63
N LEU A 72 -5.43 -20.18 9.94
CA LEU A 72 -5.29 -21.57 9.48
C LEU A 72 -5.22 -22.57 10.64
N ASN A 73 -4.53 -22.23 11.73
CA ASN A 73 -4.45 -23.07 12.92
C ASN A 73 -5.80 -23.19 13.65
N HIS A 74 -6.69 -22.21 13.50
CA HIS A 74 -8.05 -22.23 14.05
C HIS A 74 -9.08 -22.91 13.15
N GLY A 75 -8.67 -23.37 11.97
CA GLY A 75 -9.51 -24.16 11.07
C GLY A 75 -10.10 -23.38 9.90
N ASP A 76 -9.63 -22.16 9.65
CA ASP A 76 -9.93 -21.43 8.42
C ASP A 76 -9.23 -22.09 7.22
N VAL A 77 -9.79 -21.89 6.03
CA VAL A 77 -9.27 -22.45 4.79
C VAL A 77 -8.75 -21.32 3.91
N LEU A 78 -7.55 -21.48 3.35
CA LEU A 78 -6.99 -20.53 2.40
C LEU A 78 -7.78 -20.57 1.08
N GLY A 79 -8.19 -19.39 0.60
CA GLY A 79 -8.96 -19.23 -0.64
C GLY A 79 -10.40 -18.76 -0.40
N GLU A 80 -11.18 -18.80 -1.47
CA GLU A 80 -12.60 -18.43 -1.42
C GLU A 80 -13.44 -19.53 -0.77
N CYS A 81 -14.48 -19.14 -0.03
CA CYS A 81 -15.51 -20.08 0.40
C CYS A 81 -16.21 -20.68 -0.83
N PRO A 82 -16.64 -21.95 -0.77
CA PRO A 82 -17.49 -22.50 -1.81
C PRO A 82 -18.73 -21.62 -1.95
N GLU A 83 -18.98 -21.11 -3.15
CA GLU A 83 -20.28 -20.53 -3.47
C GLU A 83 -21.32 -21.63 -3.24
N GLU A 84 -22.31 -21.38 -2.38
CA GLU A 84 -23.51 -22.23 -2.42
C GLU A 84 -24.14 -21.96 -3.79
N GLU A 85 -23.87 -22.84 -4.75
CA GLU A 85 -24.62 -22.92 -6.01
C GLU A 85 -26.07 -23.19 -5.60
N GLY A 86 -26.84 -22.12 -5.46
CA GLY A 86 -28.27 -22.19 -5.25
C GLY A 86 -28.92 -22.83 -6.47
N ASP A 87 -29.36 -24.07 -6.31
CA ASP A 87 -30.27 -24.78 -7.22
C ASP A 87 -31.73 -24.33 -6.97
#